data_AF-A0A7C1QZ11-F1
#
_entry.id   AF-A0A7C1QZ11-F1
#
_cell.length_a   1.000
_cell.length_b   1.000
_cell.length_c   1.000
_cell.angle_alpha   90.00
_cell.angle_beta   90.00
_cell.angle_gamma   90.00
#
_symmetry.space_group_name_H-M   'P 1'
#
loop_
_entity.id
_entity.type
_entity.pdbx_description
1 polymer ?
#
loop_
_entity_poly.entity_id
_entity_poly.type
_entity_poly.pdbx_seq_one_letter_code
_entity_poly.pdbx_strand_id
1 'polypeptide(L)'
;KELKPFLEANKERLELVFLPPYSPDLNPMEWFWKFLRKMVTHNTFFPTLKDFQRALIKSIVKHKISSPEIKTRCSYAKLFCTP
;
A
#
# COMPACT_ATOMS: atom_id res chain seq x y z
N LYS A 1 20.14 6.74 -14.31
CA LYS A 1 20.15 6.58 -12.83
C LYS A 1 19.31 7.73 -12.27
N GLU A 2 18.00 7.70 -12.51
CA GLU A 2 17.13 8.89 -12.34
C GLU A 2 16.64 9.12 -10.91
N LEU A 3 16.63 8.06 -10.08
CA LEU A 3 16.03 8.12 -8.75
C LEU A 3 16.80 9.02 -7.78
N LYS A 4 18.13 8.94 -7.76
CA LYS A 4 18.97 9.75 -6.86
C LYS A 4 18.77 11.27 -7.07
N PRO A 5 18.92 11.82 -8.29
CA PRO A 5 18.71 13.26 -8.49
C PRO A 5 17.27 13.69 -8.17
N PHE A 6 16.26 12.85 -8.43
CA PHE A 6 14.88 13.13 -8.05
C PHE A 6 14.71 13.22 -6.53
N LEU A 7 15.29 12.29 -5.77
CA LEU A 7 15.22 12.29 -4.30
C LEU A 7 15.94 13.50 -3.70
N GLU A 8 17.13 13.83 -4.21
CA GLU A 8 17.89 15.01 -3.75
C GLU A 8 17.12 16.31 -4.00
N ALA A 9 16.49 16.45 -5.17
CA ALA A 9 15.68 17.62 -5.51
C ALA A 9 14.42 17.76 -4.63
N ASN A 10 13.95 16.68 -3.99
CA ASN A 10 12.73 16.66 -3.19
C ASN A 10 12.97 16.35 -1.70
N LYS A 11 14.22 16.41 -1.22
CA LYS A 11 14.61 16.04 0.16
C LYS A 11 13.90 16.83 1.26
N GLU A 12 13.44 18.04 0.96
CA GLU A 12 12.69 18.87 1.91
C GLU A 12 11.20 18.50 2.00
N ARG A 13 10.69 17.73 1.04
CA ARG A 13 9.27 17.35 0.93
C ARG A 13 9.03 15.86 1.17
N LEU A 14 10.05 15.03 0.98
CA LEU A 14 9.97 13.57 1.07
C LEU A 14 10.93 13.06 2.15
N GLU A 15 10.38 12.31 3.09
CA GLU A 15 11.17 11.54 4.06
C GLU A 15 11.22 10.08 3.63
N LEU A 16 12.42 9.50 3.64
CA LEU A 16 12.65 8.10 3.29
C LEU A 16 12.64 7.25 4.55
N VAL A 17 11.67 6.33 4.62
CA VAL A 17 11.57 5.34 5.69
C VAL A 17 12.25 4.05 5.25
N PHE A 18 13.39 3.74 5.85
CA PHE A 18 14.12 2.51 5.57
C PHE A 18 13.69 1.41 6.53
N LEU A 19 13.23 0.29 5.98
CA LEU A 19 12.90 -0.91 6.74
C LEU A 19 14.12 -1.84 6.81
N PRO A 20 14.30 -2.60 7.91
CA PRO A 20 15.30 -3.66 7.96
C PRO A 20 15.10 -4.67 6.84
N PRO A 21 16.18 -5.30 6.33
CA PRO A 21 16.08 -6.38 5.36
C PRO A 21 15.10 -7.47 5.80
N TYR A 22 14.40 -8.08 4.85
CA TYR A 22 13.47 -9.19 5.09
C TYR A 22 12.39 -8.93 6.16
N SER A 23 11.94 -7.68 6.32
CA SER A 23 10.89 -7.30 7.28
C SER A 23 9.55 -6.98 6.61
N PRO A 24 8.90 -7.93 5.92
CA PRO A 24 7.63 -7.68 5.23
C PRO A 24 6.50 -7.32 6.19
N ASP A 25 6.57 -7.77 7.45
CA ASP A 25 5.58 -7.48 8.48
C ASP A 25 5.55 -5.99 8.87
N LEU A 26 6.67 -5.29 8.67
CA LEU A 26 6.77 -3.85 8.87
C LEU A 26 6.30 -3.06 7.65
N ASN A 27 6.07 -3.69 6.49
CA ASN A 27 5.57 -3.00 5.30
C ASN A 27 4.04 -3.09 5.22
N PRO A 28 3.27 -2.01 5.48
CA PRO A 28 1.82 -2.05 5.45
C PRO A 28 1.23 -2.45 4.10
N MET A 29 1.98 -2.23 3.01
CA MET A 29 1.57 -2.62 1.67
C MET A 29 1.39 -4.14 1.54
N GLU A 30 2.18 -4.96 2.24
CA GLU A 30 2.04 -6.42 2.22
C GLU A 30 0.70 -6.87 2.79
N TRP A 31 0.29 -6.27 3.90
CA TRP A 31 -1.04 -6.51 4.46
C TRP A 31 -2.13 -6.03 3.51
N PHE A 32 -1.97 -4.85 2.90
CA PHE A 32 -2.96 -4.30 1.98
C PHE A 32 -3.16 -5.18 0.74
N TRP A 33 -2.10 -5.79 0.22
CA TRP A 33 -2.18 -6.78 -0.86
C TRP A 33 -2.94 -8.03 -0.45
N LYS A 34 -2.69 -8.57 0.75
CA LYS A 34 -3.47 -9.69 1.29
C LYS A 34 -4.95 -9.32 1.45
N PHE A 35 -5.24 -8.10 1.90
CA PHE A 35 -6.60 -7.57 2.01
C PHE A 35 -7.29 -7.49 0.64
N LEU A 36 -6.66 -6.86 -0.36
CA LEU A 36 -7.22 -6.76 -1.71
C LEU A 36 -7.43 -8.14 -2.34
N ARG A 37 -6.50 -9.08 -2.13
CA ARG A 37 -6.66 -10.46 -2.58
C ARG A 37 -7.92 -11.07 -1.99
N LYS A 38 -8.11 -10.99 -0.67
CA LYS A 38 -9.29 -11.53 0.03
C LYS A 38 -10.60 -10.89 -0.44
N MET A 39 -10.59 -9.58 -0.68
CA MET A 39 -11.82 -8.82 -0.98
C MET A 39 -12.21 -8.80 -2.46
N VAL A 40 -11.24 -8.87 -3.37
CA VAL A 40 -11.47 -8.59 -4.80
C VAL A 40 -11.18 -9.81 -5.67
N THR A 41 -10.08 -10.51 -5.42
CA THR A 41 -9.56 -11.49 -6.38
C THR A 41 -9.77 -12.94 -5.93
N HIS A 42 -10.03 -13.15 -4.65
CA HIS A 42 -10.29 -14.48 -4.10
C HIS A 42 -11.50 -15.11 -4.80
N ASN A 43 -11.28 -16.28 -5.40
CA ASN A 43 -12.28 -17.06 -6.14
C ASN A 43 -13.07 -16.27 -7.21
N THR A 44 -12.46 -15.22 -7.76
CA THR A 44 -13.09 -14.37 -8.77
C THR A 44 -12.31 -14.45 -10.08
N PHE A 45 -12.98 -14.87 -11.15
CA PHE A 45 -12.42 -14.89 -12.49
C PHE A 45 -12.66 -13.54 -13.18
N PHE A 46 -11.62 -13.00 -13.82
CA PHE A 46 -11.70 -11.78 -14.62
C PHE A 46 -11.41 -12.13 -16.09
N PRO A 47 -12.38 -11.97 -17.00
CA PRO A 47 -12.18 -12.28 -18.42
C PRO A 47 -11.10 -11.43 -19.08
N THR A 48 -10.89 -10.20 -18.60
CA THR A 48 -9.87 -9.29 -19.13
C THR A 48 -9.10 -8.60 -18.00
N LEU A 49 -7.88 -8.14 -18.32
CA LEU A 49 -7.09 -7.31 -17.41
C LEU A 49 -7.82 -6.01 -17.04
N LYS A 50 -8.62 -5.45 -17.97
CA LYS A 50 -9.40 -4.23 -17.73
C LYS A 50 -10.47 -4.45 -16.65
N ASP A 51 -11.12 -5.61 -16.64
CA ASP A 51 -12.13 -5.93 -15.64
C ASP A 51 -11.51 -6.13 -14.25
N PHE A 52 -10.35 -6.79 -14.20
CA PHE A 52 -9.54 -6.88 -12.99
C PHE A 52 -9.14 -5.51 -12.44
N GLN A 53 -8.57 -4.64 -13.29
CA GLN A 53 -8.18 -3.28 -12.89
C GLN A 53 -9.37 -2.46 -12.40
N ARG A 54 -10.52 -2.54 -13.09
CA ARG A 54 -11.74 -1.84 -12.69
C ARG A 54 -12.23 -2.31 -11.31
N ALA A 55 -12.22 -3.62 -11.05
CA ALA A 55 -12.61 -4.18 -9.76
C ALA A 55 -11.67 -3.75 -8.62
N LEU A 56 -10.35 -3.78 -8.87
CA LEU A 56 -9.36 -3.30 -7.90
C LEU A 56 -9.53 -1.82 -7.59
N ILE A 57 -9.58 -0.95 -8.61
CA ILE A 57 -9.71 0.50 -8.43
C ILE A 57 -11.00 0.82 -7.68
N LYS A 58 -12.12 0.18 -8.05
CA LYS A 58 -13.40 0.34 -7.36
C LYS A 58 -13.29 0.00 -5.87
N SER A 59 -12.63 -1.11 -5.54
CA SER A 59 -12.40 -1.51 -4.15
C SER A 59 -11.52 -0.51 -3.41
N ILE A 60 -10.39 -0.11 -3.99
CA ILE A 60 -9.47 0.86 -3.39
C ILE A 60 -10.19 2.18 -3.11
N VAL A 61 -10.92 2.74 -4.08
CA VAL A 61 -11.66 4.00 -3.92
C VAL A 61 -12.72 3.88 -2.82
N LYS A 62 -13.46 2.77 -2.78
CA LYS A 62 -14.47 2.51 -1.74
C LYS A 62 -13.85 2.50 -0.33
N HIS A 63 -12.66 1.93 -0.20
CA HIS A 63 -12.05 1.69 1.11
C HIS A 63 -11.02 2.75 1.55
N LYS A 64 -10.52 3.60 0.62
CA LYS A 64 -9.50 4.64 0.87
C LYS A 64 -9.89 5.64 1.96
N ILE A 65 -11.16 6.03 2.03
CA ILE A 65 -11.63 7.11 2.92
C ILE A 65 -12.32 6.56 4.16
N SER A 66 -13.01 5.41 4.04
CA SER A 66 -13.98 4.96 5.03
C SER A 66 -13.48 3.88 5.98
N SER A 67 -12.40 3.14 5.68
CA SER A 67 -11.98 2.01 6.53
C SER A 67 -11.05 2.48 7.66
N PRO A 68 -11.48 2.41 8.94
CA PRO A 68 -10.60 2.67 10.07
C PRO A 68 -9.44 1.68 10.10
N GLU A 69 -9.67 0.43 9.66
CA GLU A 69 -8.66 -0.62 9.64
C GLU A 69 -7.49 -0.27 8.71
N ILE A 70 -7.77 0.21 7.49
CA ILE A 70 -6.72 0.60 6.54
C ILE A 70 -5.95 1.81 7.06
N LYS A 71 -6.66 2.82 7.61
CA LYS A 71 -6.01 3.99 8.17
C LYS A 71 -5.08 3.63 9.33
N THR A 72 -5.53 2.77 10.24
CA THR A 72 -4.72 2.33 11.38
C THR A 72 -3.52 1.50 10.93
N ARG A 73 -3.71 0.52 10.04
CA ARG A 73 -2.65 -0.40 9.64
C ARG A 73 -1.62 0.22 8.69
N CYS A 74 -2.03 1.15 7.84
CA CYS A 74 -1.14 1.88 6.93
C CYS A 74 -0.71 3.25 7.48
N SER A 75 -1.00 3.54 8.76
CA SER A 75 -0.57 4.80 9.38
C SER A 75 0.94 4.86 9.52
N TYR A 76 1.49 6.06 9.27
CA TYR A 76 2.88 6.38 9.56
C TYR A 76 3.23 6.12 11.03
N ALA A 77 2.32 6.45 11.95
CA ALA A 77 2.51 6.22 13.39
C ALA A 77 2.83 4.76 13.74
N LYS A 78 2.26 3.79 13.01
CA LYS A 78 2.54 2.36 13.25
C LYS A 78 3.98 1.95 12.89
N LEU A 79 4.62 2.65 11.97
CA LEU A 79 6.01 2.36 11.55
C LEU A 79 7.04 2.83 12.57
N PHE A 80 6.70 3.85 13.38
CA PHE A 80 7.64 4.53 14.26
C PHE A 80 7.27 4.47 15.75
N CYS A 81 6.07 3.98 16.10
CA CYS A 81 5.69 3.64 17.46
C CYS A 81 5.80 2.13 17.69
N THR A 82 7.02 1.62 17.80
CA THR A 82 7.29 0.53 18.74
C THR A 82 7.71 1.17 20.06
N PRO A 83 7.35 0.59 21.23
CA PRO A 83 7.84 1.09 22.52
C PRO A 83 9.37 1.14 22.58
#